data_AF-A0A0F9VTK2-F1
#
_entry.id   AF-A0A0F9VTK2-F1
#
_cell.length_a   1.000
_cell.length_b   1.000
_cell.length_c   1.000
_cell.angle_alpha   90.00
_cell.angle_beta   90.00
_cell.angle_gamma   90.00
#
_symmetry.space_group_name_H-M   'P 1'
#
loop_
_entity.id
_entity.type
_entity.pdbx_description
1 polymer ?
#
loop_
_entity_poly.entity_id
_entity_poly.type
_entity_poly.pdbx_seq_one_letter_code
_entity_poly.pdbx_strand_id
1 'polypeptide(L)'
;MTDISQKTWKYLHGPDDVTHLSFKTGGVPRSFTAIQYAATERNEIDLNDDGIALIDNDQMCVVLDGHLKNNPEAQASFMSDVRKMSWSDLAAMALNHPRYRGSQDDFHLKRPNSGVLVNQIQRGVLHAPTTDEDLRSPSMVAAHINPDCAYRFPEAGRARMISEILQHNCLQGDDGAWRLVWDITPSKDAIPSGRLDAPEEQISAWDRHWESNPEISHQILGELTEPYFSGQIGTFPKTDAGRYGFCGGGMSNPAMLCLETIDGEMFSFSSRGDFGRFLDQLPDPAIRDVWKLVQVVDHDLSTEEISTLFKHRIAEMKEEFERSRDASLDLHLSPV
;
A
#
# COMPACT_ATOMS: atom_id res chain seq x y z
N MET A 1 28.40 -9.19 -19.27
CA MET A 1 27.03 -8.62 -19.29
C MET A 1 26.74 -8.27 -17.84
N THR A 2 26.46 -7.00 -17.54
CA THR A 2 26.23 -6.56 -16.16
C THR A 2 24.93 -7.18 -15.66
N ASP A 3 24.99 -7.89 -14.54
CA ASP A 3 23.81 -8.49 -13.93
C ASP A 3 22.94 -7.35 -13.37
N ILE A 4 21.69 -7.27 -13.84
CA ILE A 4 20.67 -6.31 -13.38
C ILE A 4 19.39 -7.05 -12.95
N SER A 5 19.55 -8.29 -12.49
CA SER A 5 18.45 -9.17 -12.09
C SER A 5 17.72 -8.72 -10.82
N GLN A 6 18.31 -7.81 -10.03
CA GLN A 6 17.72 -7.28 -8.82
C GLN A 6 17.30 -5.82 -9.00
N LYS A 7 16.27 -5.44 -8.25
CA LYS A 7 15.75 -4.08 -8.22
C LYS A 7 15.52 -3.64 -6.78
N THR A 8 16.13 -2.51 -6.43
CA THR A 8 15.82 -1.80 -5.19
C THR A 8 15.34 -0.40 -5.54
N TRP A 9 14.06 -0.14 -5.30
CA TRP A 9 13.38 1.09 -5.70
C TRP A 9 13.48 1.33 -7.22
N LYS A 10 14.12 2.42 -7.67
CA LYS A 10 14.38 2.66 -9.10
C LYS A 10 15.72 2.09 -9.60
N TYR A 11 16.53 1.49 -8.74
CA TYR A 11 17.90 1.10 -9.08
C TYR A 11 17.97 -0.37 -9.47
N LEU A 12 18.54 -0.66 -10.64
CA LEU A 12 18.75 -2.02 -11.13
C LEU A 12 20.21 -2.43 -10.91
N HIS A 13 20.42 -3.58 -10.28
CA HIS A 13 21.73 -4.02 -9.80
C HIS A 13 21.86 -5.54 -9.76
N GLY A 14 23.09 -6.03 -9.58
CA GLY A 14 23.35 -7.44 -9.33
C GLY A 14 23.07 -7.82 -7.86
N PRO A 15 23.00 -9.12 -7.55
CA PRO A 15 22.75 -9.59 -6.18
C PRO A 15 23.85 -9.19 -5.18
N ASP A 16 25.10 -9.05 -5.63
CA ASP A 16 26.25 -8.73 -4.78
C ASP A 16 26.58 -7.22 -4.70
N ASP A 17 25.84 -6.39 -5.43
CA ASP A 17 26.11 -4.95 -5.57
C ASP A 17 25.44 -4.10 -4.47
N VAL A 18 24.98 -4.74 -3.40
CA VAL A 18 24.32 -4.09 -2.26
C VAL A 18 25.16 -4.26 -1.01
N THR A 19 25.22 -3.20 -0.19
CA THR A 19 25.78 -3.26 1.15
C THR A 19 24.90 -2.56 2.15
N HIS A 20 24.68 -3.21 3.29
CA HIS A 20 24.00 -2.62 4.43
C HIS A 20 25.02 -2.08 5.43
N LEU A 21 24.80 -0.83 5.85
CA LEU A 21 25.56 -0.13 6.87
C LEU A 21 24.70 -0.07 8.13
N SER A 22 25.33 -0.29 9.29
CA SER A 22 24.65 -0.33 10.58
C SER A 22 25.50 0.33 11.65
N PHE A 23 24.94 1.32 12.34
CA PHE A 23 25.60 2.10 13.38
C PHE A 23 24.88 1.91 14.71
N LYS A 24 25.62 1.55 15.76
CA LYS A 24 25.05 1.26 17.08
C LYS A 24 24.55 2.53 17.77
N THR A 25 23.34 2.49 18.35
CA THR A 25 22.67 3.64 18.97
C THR A 25 22.24 3.40 20.43
N GLY A 26 22.44 2.19 20.95
CA GLY A 26 21.91 1.77 22.26
C GLY A 26 20.49 1.20 22.22
N GLY A 27 19.79 1.35 21.09
CA GLY A 27 18.53 0.68 20.77
C GLY A 27 18.59 0.08 19.36
N VAL A 28 17.58 0.36 18.54
CA VAL A 28 17.59 0.00 17.12
C VAL A 28 18.78 0.68 16.43
N PRO A 29 19.69 -0.08 15.78
CA PRO A 29 20.84 0.52 15.10
C PRO A 29 20.37 1.43 13.97
N ARG A 30 21.07 2.53 13.71
CA ARG A 30 20.82 3.40 12.55
C ARG A 30 21.35 2.70 11.30
N SER A 31 20.57 2.65 10.21
CA SER A 31 20.90 1.85 9.04
C SER A 31 20.78 2.58 7.70
N PHE A 32 21.70 2.25 6.80
CA PHE A 32 21.72 2.72 5.41
C PHE A 32 21.99 1.56 4.47
N THR A 33 21.59 1.70 3.21
CA THR A 33 21.91 0.76 2.14
C THR A 33 22.66 1.49 1.05
N ALA A 34 23.88 1.06 0.75
CA ALA A 34 24.63 1.48 -0.43
C ALA A 34 24.38 0.49 -1.57
N ILE A 35 24.10 1.00 -2.77
CA ILE A 35 23.75 0.20 -3.94
C ILE A 35 24.62 0.68 -5.10
N GLN A 36 25.46 -0.19 -5.63
CA GLN A 36 26.08 0.01 -6.93
C GLN A 36 25.08 -0.44 -7.99
N TYR A 37 24.56 0.49 -8.78
CA TYR A 37 23.55 0.21 -9.79
C TYR A 37 24.09 0.44 -11.19
N ALA A 38 23.69 -0.41 -12.10
CA ALA A 38 24.11 -0.35 -13.50
C ALA A 38 23.09 0.37 -14.39
N ALA A 39 21.87 0.54 -13.91
CA ALA A 39 20.80 1.22 -14.61
C ALA A 39 19.74 1.74 -13.63
N THR A 40 18.85 2.62 -14.11
CA THR A 40 17.65 2.99 -13.38
C THR A 40 16.38 2.68 -14.16
N GLU A 41 15.29 2.41 -13.45
CA GLU A 41 13.98 2.16 -14.02
C GLU A 41 12.95 3.06 -13.33
N ARG A 42 12.35 3.97 -14.10
CA ARG A 42 11.18 4.76 -13.66
C ARG A 42 9.94 4.39 -14.48
N ASN A 43 9.97 4.73 -15.76
CA ASN A 43 8.98 4.34 -16.76
C ASN A 43 9.61 3.38 -17.79
N GLU A 44 10.88 3.62 -18.11
CA GLU A 44 11.71 2.81 -18.99
C GLU A 44 13.06 2.57 -18.30
N ILE A 45 13.78 1.56 -18.76
CA ILE A 45 15.12 1.24 -18.28
C ILE A 45 16.13 2.18 -18.95
N ASP A 46 16.82 2.99 -18.14
CA ASP A 46 17.94 3.84 -18.59
C ASP A 46 19.28 3.20 -18.19
N LEU A 47 19.94 2.60 -19.19
CA LEU A 47 21.26 1.97 -19.06
C LEU A 47 22.42 2.97 -18.99
N ASN A 48 22.17 4.26 -19.21
CA ASN A 48 23.19 5.33 -19.12
C ASN A 48 23.21 6.00 -17.74
N ASP A 49 22.34 5.58 -16.83
CA ASP A 49 22.30 6.05 -15.46
C ASP A 49 22.83 4.96 -14.52
N ASP A 50 24.16 4.91 -14.38
CA ASP A 50 24.89 4.09 -13.43
C ASP A 50 25.40 4.92 -12.24
N GLY A 51 25.95 4.24 -11.24
CA GLY A 51 26.61 4.87 -10.10
C GLY A 51 26.30 4.18 -8.79
N ILE A 52 26.54 4.90 -7.69
CA ILE A 52 26.19 4.45 -6.34
C ILE A 52 25.09 5.33 -5.76
N ALA A 53 24.09 4.67 -5.18
CA ALA A 53 23.04 5.29 -4.38
C ALA A 53 23.25 4.95 -2.90
N LEU A 54 23.02 5.92 -2.03
CA LEU A 54 22.94 5.73 -0.59
C LEU A 54 21.50 5.98 -0.16
N ILE A 55 20.88 4.96 0.42
CA ILE A 55 19.50 4.96 0.89
C ILE A 55 19.53 4.96 2.42
N ASP A 56 18.73 5.84 2.99
CA ASP A 56 18.43 5.87 4.41
C ASP A 56 17.30 4.88 4.70
N ASN A 57 17.62 3.78 5.39
CA ASN A 57 16.62 2.74 5.67
C ASN A 57 15.64 3.17 6.76
N ASP A 58 16.03 4.11 7.63
CA ASP A 58 15.19 4.56 8.75
C ASP A 58 14.25 5.70 8.35
N GLN A 59 14.65 6.54 7.40
CA GLN A 59 13.81 7.62 6.87
C GLN A 59 13.18 7.28 5.51
N MET A 60 13.42 6.07 4.99
CA MET A 60 12.88 5.56 3.73
C MET A 60 13.17 6.45 2.51
N CYS A 61 14.27 7.20 2.54
CA CYS A 61 14.61 8.18 1.52
C CYS A 61 15.99 7.93 0.91
N VAL A 62 16.26 8.58 -0.23
CA VAL A 62 17.60 8.57 -0.83
C VAL A 62 18.39 9.73 -0.27
N VAL A 63 19.55 9.42 0.33
CA VAL A 63 20.50 10.40 0.85
C VAL A 63 21.21 11.09 -0.31
N LEU A 64 21.72 10.30 -1.26
CA LEU A 64 22.38 10.74 -2.48
C LEU A 64 22.32 9.61 -3.53
N ASP A 65 22.42 9.97 -4.80
CA ASP A 65 22.57 9.04 -5.92
C ASP A 65 23.52 9.56 -6.99
N GLY A 66 23.95 8.69 -7.91
CA GLY A 66 24.90 9.03 -8.97
C GLY A 66 26.33 9.26 -8.48
N HIS A 67 26.70 8.75 -7.31
CA HIS A 67 28.07 8.82 -6.84
C HIS A 67 28.98 7.97 -7.75
N LEU A 68 30.09 8.54 -8.20
CA LEU A 68 31.06 7.88 -9.11
C LEU A 68 30.43 7.35 -10.41
N LYS A 69 29.39 8.02 -10.92
CA LYS A 69 28.75 7.73 -12.21
C LYS A 69 29.79 7.61 -13.34
N ASN A 70 29.58 6.66 -14.26
CA ASN A 70 30.47 6.32 -15.38
C ASN A 70 31.90 5.91 -14.96
N ASN A 71 32.10 5.45 -13.72
CA ASN A 71 33.41 5.01 -13.22
C ASN A 71 33.32 3.69 -12.44
N PRO A 72 33.13 2.54 -13.12
CA PRO A 72 32.89 1.24 -12.48
C PRO A 72 34.02 0.78 -11.54
N GLU A 73 35.28 1.08 -11.87
CA GLU A 73 36.43 0.71 -11.02
C GLU A 73 36.40 1.48 -9.70
N ALA A 74 36.14 2.80 -9.75
CA ALA A 74 36.00 3.60 -8.55
C ALA A 74 34.75 3.20 -7.74
N GLN A 75 33.65 2.84 -8.40
CA GLN A 75 32.45 2.34 -7.73
C GLN A 75 32.75 1.07 -6.92
N ALA A 76 33.40 0.07 -7.53
CA ALA A 76 33.77 -1.16 -6.84
C ALA A 76 34.72 -0.91 -5.65
N SER A 77 35.69 -0.01 -5.80
CA SER A 77 36.56 0.42 -4.69
C SER A 77 35.75 1.07 -3.58
N PHE A 78 34.86 2.01 -3.92
CA PHE A 78 34.02 2.69 -2.95
C PHE A 78 33.12 1.72 -2.19
N MET A 79 32.52 0.73 -2.85
CA MET A 79 31.70 -0.28 -2.18
C MET A 79 32.48 -1.10 -1.16
N SER A 80 33.79 -1.28 -1.36
CA SER A 80 34.68 -1.92 -0.38
C SER A 80 35.01 -1.01 0.81
N ASP A 81 35.10 0.31 0.57
CA ASP A 81 35.44 1.31 1.58
C ASP A 81 34.22 1.71 2.43
N VAL A 82 33.06 1.88 1.81
CA VAL A 82 31.82 2.30 2.46
C VAL A 82 31.42 1.33 3.57
N ARG A 83 31.65 0.01 3.37
CA ARG A 83 31.42 -1.05 4.36
C ARG A 83 32.14 -0.83 5.69
N LYS A 84 33.24 -0.04 5.68
CA LYS A 84 34.12 0.18 6.84
C LYS A 84 33.99 1.60 7.41
N MET A 85 33.16 2.45 6.80
CA MET A 85 33.03 3.83 7.23
C MET A 85 32.48 3.91 8.67
N SER A 86 33.09 4.77 9.47
CA SER A 86 32.49 5.18 10.74
C SER A 86 31.28 6.08 10.49
N TRP A 87 30.46 6.29 11.53
CA TRP A 87 29.34 7.24 11.45
C TRP A 87 29.80 8.63 10.99
N SER A 88 30.90 9.13 11.57
CA SER A 88 31.46 10.43 11.21
C SER A 88 31.92 10.48 9.76
N ASP A 89 32.51 9.40 9.24
CA ASP A 89 32.99 9.36 7.86
C ASP A 89 31.82 9.33 6.87
N LEU A 90 30.78 8.53 7.15
CA LEU A 90 29.59 8.47 6.31
C LEU A 90 28.86 9.82 6.28
N ALA A 91 28.63 10.40 7.45
CA ALA A 91 27.94 11.69 7.57
C ALA A 91 28.74 12.82 6.90
N ALA A 92 30.06 12.88 7.11
CA ALA A 92 30.92 13.86 6.44
C ALA A 92 30.96 13.67 4.92
N MET A 93 31.04 12.42 4.44
CA MET A 93 31.00 12.12 3.01
C MET A 93 29.68 12.61 2.40
N ALA A 94 28.56 12.27 3.02
CA ALA A 94 27.24 12.68 2.53
C ALA A 94 27.06 14.20 2.54
N LEU A 95 27.37 14.88 3.65
CA LEU A 95 27.22 16.34 3.77
C LEU A 95 28.08 17.13 2.76
N ASN A 96 29.24 16.60 2.37
CA ASN A 96 30.12 17.22 1.38
C ASN A 96 29.81 16.79 -0.06
N HIS A 97 28.86 15.89 -0.27
CA HIS A 97 28.55 15.38 -1.59
C HIS A 97 27.66 16.36 -2.38
N PRO A 98 27.98 16.69 -3.64
CA PRO A 98 27.21 17.67 -4.44
C PRO A 98 25.76 17.25 -4.71
N ARG A 99 25.45 15.96 -4.60
CA ARG A 99 24.10 15.40 -4.79
C ARG A 99 23.40 14.99 -3.49
N TYR A 100 23.90 15.47 -2.35
CA TYR A 100 23.19 15.28 -1.08
C TYR A 100 21.81 15.94 -1.14
N ARG A 101 20.77 15.19 -0.79
CA ARG A 101 19.38 15.66 -0.93
C ARG A 101 18.86 16.43 0.27
N GLY A 102 19.51 16.30 1.44
CA GLY A 102 19.01 16.83 2.70
C GLY A 102 17.80 16.03 3.21
N SER A 103 17.80 15.72 4.51
CA SER A 103 16.65 15.14 5.28
C SER A 103 17.13 14.55 6.61
N GLN A 104 18.39 14.13 6.67
CA GLN A 104 18.98 13.54 7.87
C GLN A 104 19.28 14.62 8.91
N ASP A 105 18.48 14.62 9.97
CA ASP A 105 18.59 15.52 11.11
C ASP A 105 19.81 15.21 12.00
N ASP A 106 20.34 13.99 11.89
CA ASP A 106 21.44 13.48 12.72
C ASP A 106 22.83 13.59 12.10
N PHE A 107 22.96 13.90 10.80
CA PHE A 107 24.27 13.95 10.12
C PHE A 107 25.23 14.98 10.71
N HIS A 108 24.72 16.01 11.39
CA HIS A 108 25.52 17.01 12.08
C HIS A 108 25.94 16.58 13.50
N LEU A 109 25.41 15.47 14.00
CA LEU A 109 25.62 14.97 15.35
C LEU A 109 26.82 14.02 15.42
N LYS A 110 27.50 14.02 16.57
CA LYS A 110 28.62 13.10 16.84
C LYS A 110 28.21 11.63 16.90
N ARG A 111 26.93 11.37 17.16
CA ARG A 111 26.34 10.03 17.23
C ARG A 111 25.03 10.05 16.44
N PRO A 112 24.70 8.95 15.75
CA PRO A 112 23.42 8.83 15.06
C PRO A 112 22.26 8.85 16.04
N ASN A 113 21.10 9.29 15.56
CA ASN A 113 19.83 9.04 16.24
C ASN A 113 19.52 7.53 16.20
N SER A 114 18.63 7.05 17.08
CA SER A 114 18.16 5.66 17.00
C SER A 114 17.49 5.40 15.65
N GLY A 115 17.70 4.19 15.11
CA GLY A 115 17.02 3.74 13.91
C GLY A 115 15.53 3.45 14.16
N VAL A 116 14.81 3.16 13.09
CA VAL A 116 13.38 2.84 13.07
C VAL A 116 13.24 1.39 12.64
N LEU A 117 13.00 0.49 13.61
CA LEU A 117 13.04 -0.96 13.41
C LEU A 117 12.08 -1.38 12.29
N VAL A 118 10.88 -0.82 12.32
CA VAL A 118 9.80 -1.17 11.40
C VAL A 118 10.11 -0.78 9.95
N ASN A 119 10.79 0.36 9.74
CA ASN A 119 11.24 0.78 8.40
C ASN A 119 12.36 -0.14 7.88
N GLN A 120 13.26 -0.57 8.77
CA GLN A 120 14.31 -1.54 8.41
C GLN A 120 13.73 -2.92 8.07
N ILE A 121 12.68 -3.37 8.79
CA ILE A 121 11.96 -4.60 8.46
C ILE A 121 11.26 -4.48 7.11
N GLN A 122 10.56 -3.36 6.87
CA GLN A 122 9.89 -3.10 5.61
C GLN A 122 10.88 -3.09 4.42
N ARG A 123 12.12 -2.65 4.65
CA ARG A 123 13.21 -2.69 3.65
C ARG A 123 13.87 -4.06 3.50
N GLY A 124 13.49 -5.06 4.30
CA GLY A 124 14.13 -6.37 4.32
C GLY A 124 15.55 -6.36 4.90
N VAL A 125 15.95 -5.27 5.56
CA VAL A 125 17.28 -5.13 6.18
C VAL A 125 17.34 -5.88 7.51
N LEU A 126 16.23 -5.88 8.25
CA LEU A 126 16.04 -6.67 9.45
C LEU A 126 14.82 -7.56 9.31
N HIS A 127 14.76 -8.60 10.14
CA HIS A 127 13.56 -9.42 10.29
C HIS A 127 12.80 -8.97 11.55
N ALA A 128 11.47 -9.09 11.50
CA ALA A 128 10.65 -8.88 12.68
C ALA A 128 11.08 -9.88 13.78
N PRO A 129 11.24 -9.45 15.04
CA PRO A 129 11.49 -10.35 16.14
C PRO A 129 10.42 -11.44 16.19
N THR A 130 10.85 -12.70 16.28
CA THR A 130 9.94 -13.86 16.39
C THR A 130 9.47 -14.11 17.82
N THR A 131 9.92 -13.30 18.78
CA THR A 131 9.66 -13.46 20.22
C THR A 131 8.76 -12.35 20.78
N ASP A 132 8.16 -11.51 19.94
CA ASP A 132 7.22 -10.49 20.41
C ASP A 132 5.97 -11.17 21.01
N GLU A 133 5.44 -10.59 22.08
CA GLU A 133 4.18 -11.02 22.67
C GLU A 133 3.05 -10.96 21.62
N ASP A 134 2.25 -12.02 21.53
CA ASP A 134 1.09 -12.07 20.64
C ASP A 134 0.07 -11.02 21.07
N LEU A 135 -0.15 -10.03 20.19
CA LEU A 135 -1.04 -8.91 20.50
C LEU A 135 -2.50 -9.18 20.12
N ARG A 136 -2.82 -10.34 19.55
CA ARG A 136 -4.19 -10.66 19.14
C ARG A 136 -5.15 -10.65 20.33
N SER A 137 -6.34 -10.12 20.09
CA SER A 137 -7.44 -10.24 21.05
C SER A 137 -7.98 -11.68 21.10
N PRO A 138 -8.66 -12.10 22.19
CA PRO A 138 -9.27 -13.42 22.26
C PRO A 138 -10.22 -13.74 21.09
N SER A 139 -10.97 -12.75 20.60
CA SER A 139 -11.85 -12.92 19.44
C SER A 139 -11.09 -13.15 18.14
N MET A 140 -9.91 -12.54 17.97
CA MET A 140 -9.06 -12.76 16.78
C MET A 140 -8.44 -14.15 16.79
N VAL A 141 -8.00 -14.62 17.96
CA VAL A 141 -7.50 -15.99 18.14
C VAL A 141 -8.61 -16.99 17.81
N ALA A 142 -9.82 -16.78 18.33
CA ALA A 142 -10.98 -17.63 18.06
C ALA A 142 -11.37 -17.64 16.57
N ALA A 143 -11.34 -16.48 15.91
CA ALA A 143 -11.59 -16.37 14.47
C ALA A 143 -10.58 -17.15 13.63
N HIS A 144 -9.29 -17.08 13.98
CA HIS A 144 -8.23 -17.71 13.19
C HIS A 144 -8.32 -19.24 13.18
N ILE A 145 -8.76 -19.85 14.29
CA ILE A 145 -8.92 -21.30 14.40
C ILE A 145 -10.29 -21.82 13.94
N ASN A 146 -11.26 -20.91 13.71
CA ASN A 146 -12.59 -21.27 13.27
C ASN A 146 -12.62 -21.41 11.73
N PRO A 147 -12.85 -22.62 11.18
CA PRO A 147 -12.92 -22.81 9.73
C PRO A 147 -14.06 -22.03 9.07
N ASP A 148 -15.14 -21.75 9.80
CA ASP A 148 -16.33 -21.06 9.29
C ASP A 148 -16.21 -19.53 9.36
N CYS A 149 -15.17 -19.00 10.01
CA CYS A 149 -14.88 -17.58 9.97
C CYS A 149 -14.14 -17.26 8.66
N ALA A 150 -14.53 -16.20 7.94
CA ALA A 150 -13.84 -15.80 6.72
C ALA A 150 -12.47 -15.14 7.01
N TYR A 151 -12.38 -14.44 8.15
CA TYR A 151 -11.18 -13.68 8.52
C TYR A 151 -10.08 -14.55 9.13
N ARG A 152 -8.82 -14.21 8.84
CA ARG A 152 -7.63 -14.92 9.35
C ARG A 152 -6.70 -13.94 10.05
N PHE A 153 -6.43 -14.20 11.33
CA PHE A 153 -5.50 -13.42 12.15
C PHE A 153 -4.33 -14.31 12.60
N PRO A 154 -3.28 -14.50 11.77
CA PRO A 154 -2.12 -15.30 12.15
C PRO A 154 -1.43 -14.71 13.39
N GLU A 155 -0.70 -15.55 14.13
CA GLU A 155 0.05 -15.11 15.30
C GLU A 155 1.01 -13.97 14.95
N ALA A 156 0.85 -12.84 15.65
CA ALA A 156 1.58 -11.63 15.36
C ALA A 156 1.78 -10.79 16.62
N GLY A 157 3.04 -10.43 16.87
CA GLY A 157 3.39 -9.37 17.81
C GLY A 157 3.48 -8.00 17.14
N ARG A 158 3.85 -6.98 17.92
CA ARG A 158 3.89 -5.58 17.49
C ARG A 158 4.66 -5.37 16.19
N ALA A 159 5.91 -5.85 16.11
CA ALA A 159 6.76 -5.59 14.97
C ALA A 159 6.20 -6.20 13.67
N ARG A 160 5.59 -7.38 13.76
CA ARG A 160 4.94 -8.04 12.63
C ARG A 160 3.71 -7.26 12.18
N MET A 161 2.83 -6.89 13.10
CA MET A 161 1.63 -6.11 12.79
C MET A 161 1.99 -4.78 12.11
N ILE A 162 2.96 -4.05 12.65
CA ILE A 162 3.42 -2.80 12.02
C ILE A 162 4.02 -3.06 10.64
N SER A 163 4.85 -4.09 10.48
CA SER A 163 5.43 -4.45 9.19
C SER A 163 4.36 -4.73 8.13
N GLU A 164 3.30 -5.46 8.49
CA GLU A 164 2.20 -5.77 7.57
C GLU A 164 1.38 -4.51 7.23
N ILE A 165 1.06 -3.66 8.21
CA ILE A 165 0.43 -2.35 7.96
C ILE A 165 1.30 -1.49 7.04
N LEU A 166 2.61 -1.49 7.27
CA LEU A 166 3.56 -0.73 6.46
C LEU A 166 3.66 -1.23 5.02
N GLN A 167 3.27 -2.46 4.70
CA GLN A 167 3.23 -2.95 3.33
C GLN A 167 1.95 -2.54 2.59
N HIS A 168 0.95 -2.06 3.32
CA HIS A 168 -0.31 -1.63 2.74
C HIS A 168 -0.16 -0.38 1.85
N ASN A 169 -1.05 -0.25 0.88
CA ASN A 169 -1.10 0.90 -0.02
C ASN A 169 -1.42 2.18 0.76
N CYS A 170 -0.79 3.27 0.32
CA CYS A 170 -1.02 4.60 0.85
C CYS A 170 -1.13 5.60 -0.31
N LEU A 171 -1.99 6.60 -0.14
CA LEU A 171 -2.16 7.70 -1.08
C LEU A 171 -1.96 9.02 -0.34
N GLN A 172 -1.37 9.99 -1.02
CA GLN A 172 -1.42 11.38 -0.59
C GLN A 172 -2.72 11.99 -1.10
N GLY A 173 -3.57 12.48 -0.20
CA GLY A 173 -4.76 13.24 -0.56
C GLY A 173 -4.43 14.63 -1.10
N ASP A 174 -5.42 15.31 -1.67
CA ASP A 174 -5.28 16.68 -2.18
C ASP A 174 -4.92 17.69 -1.08
N ASP A 175 -5.19 17.35 0.18
CA ASP A 175 -4.78 18.12 1.37
C ASP A 175 -3.31 17.88 1.78
N GLY A 176 -2.58 17.06 1.03
CA GLY A 176 -1.19 16.71 1.28
C GLY A 176 -0.99 15.65 2.36
N ALA A 177 -2.05 15.18 3.03
CA ALA A 177 -1.95 14.18 4.08
C ALA A 177 -1.95 12.76 3.48
N TRP A 178 -1.07 11.90 3.99
CA TRP A 178 -1.01 10.50 3.56
C TRP A 178 -1.92 9.63 4.41
N ARG A 179 -2.64 8.73 3.74
CA ARG A 179 -3.64 7.82 4.35
C ARG A 179 -3.47 6.40 3.82
N LEU A 180 -3.95 5.42 4.59
CA LEU A 180 -4.14 4.05 4.12
C LEU A 180 -5.28 4.01 3.10
N VAL A 181 -5.11 3.25 2.01
CA VAL A 181 -6.10 3.20 0.92
C VAL A 181 -6.34 1.79 0.37
N TRP A 182 -7.59 1.53 0.00
CA TRP A 182 -8.06 0.32 -0.67
C TRP A 182 -8.52 0.64 -2.08
N ASP A 183 -8.11 -0.18 -3.04
CA ASP A 183 -8.61 -0.11 -4.41
C ASP A 183 -9.96 -0.85 -4.48
N ILE A 184 -11.00 -0.14 -4.88
CA ILE A 184 -12.36 -0.66 -4.99
C ILE A 184 -12.73 -1.03 -6.43
N THR A 185 -11.75 -1.11 -7.33
CA THR A 185 -11.98 -1.43 -8.74
C THR A 185 -12.33 -2.91 -8.91
N PRO A 186 -13.53 -3.24 -9.44
CA PRO A 186 -13.88 -4.61 -9.75
C PRO A 186 -13.01 -5.14 -10.90
N SER A 187 -12.83 -6.46 -10.96
CA SER A 187 -12.16 -7.09 -12.10
C SER A 187 -12.90 -6.78 -13.40
N LYS A 188 -12.17 -6.74 -14.52
CA LYS A 188 -12.78 -6.51 -15.84
C LYS A 188 -13.85 -7.56 -16.18
N ASP A 189 -13.67 -8.78 -15.70
CA ASP A 189 -14.61 -9.89 -15.90
C ASP A 189 -15.90 -9.76 -15.06
N ALA A 190 -15.93 -8.82 -14.11
CA ALA A 190 -17.12 -8.46 -13.36
C ALA A 190 -18.02 -7.46 -14.08
N ILE A 191 -17.47 -6.75 -15.06
CA ILE A 191 -18.24 -5.86 -15.92
C ILE A 191 -18.74 -6.70 -17.10
N PRO A 192 -20.06 -6.92 -17.23
CA PRO A 192 -20.62 -7.67 -18.33
C PRO A 192 -20.67 -6.75 -19.56
N SER A 193 -19.52 -6.26 -20.03
CA SER A 193 -19.39 -5.85 -21.42
C SER A 193 -19.08 -7.09 -22.25
N GLY A 194 -20.01 -8.04 -22.23
CA GLY A 194 -19.95 -9.23 -23.06
C GLY A 194 -20.71 -8.96 -24.34
N ARG A 195 -19.98 -8.58 -25.41
CA ARG A 195 -20.34 -8.58 -26.85
C ARG A 195 -20.26 -7.22 -27.56
N LEU A 196 -19.06 -6.64 -27.63
CA LEU A 196 -18.81 -5.56 -28.59
C LEU A 196 -18.71 -6.05 -30.05
N ASP A 197 -18.63 -7.36 -30.28
CA ASP A 197 -18.46 -7.97 -31.61
C ASP A 197 -19.67 -8.79 -32.11
N ALA A 198 -20.82 -8.73 -31.42
CA ALA A 198 -22.03 -9.45 -31.87
C ALA A 198 -22.85 -8.61 -32.88
N PRO A 199 -23.54 -9.24 -33.85
CA PRO A 199 -24.51 -8.53 -34.70
C PRO A 199 -25.55 -7.79 -33.86
N GLU A 200 -25.94 -6.57 -34.27
CA GLU A 200 -26.86 -5.67 -33.55
C GLU A 200 -28.18 -6.33 -33.11
N GLU A 201 -28.64 -7.32 -33.89
CA GLU A 201 -29.83 -8.13 -33.63
C GLU A 201 -29.72 -9.07 -32.42
N GLN A 202 -28.52 -9.29 -31.88
CA GLN A 202 -28.23 -10.19 -30.75
C GLN A 202 -27.84 -9.45 -29.47
N ILE A 203 -27.80 -8.11 -29.49
CA ILE A 203 -27.52 -7.28 -28.33
C ILE A 203 -28.80 -7.18 -27.48
N SER A 204 -28.74 -7.66 -26.24
CA SER A 204 -29.94 -7.66 -25.39
C SER A 204 -30.38 -6.22 -25.07
N ALA A 205 -31.64 -6.04 -24.71
CA ALA A 205 -32.13 -4.73 -24.27
C ALA A 205 -31.38 -4.23 -23.03
N TRP A 206 -30.93 -5.14 -22.18
CA TRP A 206 -30.07 -4.84 -21.03
C TRP A 206 -28.69 -4.33 -21.46
N ASP A 207 -28.03 -4.98 -22.43
CA ASP A 207 -26.68 -4.57 -22.85
C ASP A 207 -26.72 -3.15 -23.46
N ARG A 208 -27.75 -2.83 -24.26
CA ARG A 208 -27.98 -1.47 -24.76
C ARG A 208 -28.25 -0.46 -23.64
N HIS A 209 -29.02 -0.86 -22.63
CA HIS A 209 -29.29 -0.02 -21.46
C HIS A 209 -28.00 0.25 -20.68
N TRP A 210 -27.21 -0.78 -20.38
CA TRP A 210 -25.92 -0.66 -19.73
C TRP A 210 -24.97 0.28 -20.48
N GLU A 211 -24.80 0.09 -21.79
CA GLU A 211 -23.92 0.92 -22.62
C GLU A 211 -24.37 2.39 -22.68
N SER A 212 -25.68 2.63 -22.66
CA SER A 212 -26.24 3.98 -22.72
C SER A 212 -26.25 4.69 -21.37
N ASN A 213 -25.99 3.97 -20.26
CA ASN A 213 -26.11 4.47 -18.88
C ASN A 213 -24.83 4.15 -18.09
N PRO A 214 -23.68 4.78 -18.41
CA PRO A 214 -22.39 4.53 -17.74
C PRO A 214 -22.40 4.84 -16.23
N GLU A 215 -23.37 5.61 -15.74
CA GLU A 215 -23.62 5.89 -14.34
C GLU A 215 -24.04 4.67 -13.52
N ILE A 216 -24.57 3.60 -14.15
CA ILE A 216 -24.96 2.37 -13.44
C ILE A 216 -23.76 1.79 -12.68
N SER A 217 -22.58 1.76 -13.33
CA SER A 217 -21.35 1.29 -12.69
C SER A 217 -21.00 2.11 -11.45
N HIS A 218 -21.17 3.43 -11.52
CA HIS A 218 -20.90 4.34 -10.40
C HIS A 218 -21.92 4.16 -9.27
N GLN A 219 -23.19 3.95 -9.61
CA GLN A 219 -24.24 3.65 -8.64
C GLN A 219 -23.92 2.37 -7.87
N ILE A 220 -23.56 1.28 -8.56
CA ILE A 220 -23.23 0.01 -7.92
C ILE A 220 -22.03 0.17 -6.98
N LEU A 221 -20.95 0.83 -7.43
CA LEU A 221 -19.81 1.10 -6.55
C LEU A 221 -20.20 1.96 -5.34
N GLY A 222 -21.06 2.95 -5.54
CA GLY A 222 -21.60 3.77 -4.44
C GLY A 222 -22.34 2.91 -3.41
N GLU A 223 -23.25 2.02 -3.85
CA GLU A 223 -23.99 1.12 -2.97
C GLU A 223 -23.06 0.15 -2.20
N LEU A 224 -22.03 -0.38 -2.87
CA LEU A 224 -21.06 -1.28 -2.23
C LEU A 224 -20.16 -0.59 -1.21
N THR A 225 -19.87 0.70 -1.41
CA THR A 225 -18.98 1.47 -0.54
C THR A 225 -19.70 2.33 0.50
N GLU A 226 -21.01 2.51 0.37
CA GLU A 226 -21.84 3.27 1.31
C GLU A 226 -21.68 2.84 2.78
N PRO A 227 -21.56 1.54 3.13
CA PRO A 227 -21.32 1.14 4.50
C PRO A 227 -20.04 1.76 5.11
N TYR A 228 -19.03 2.06 4.28
CA TYR A 228 -17.75 2.64 4.70
C TYR A 228 -17.88 4.13 4.97
N PHE A 229 -18.61 4.84 4.12
CA PHE A 229 -18.85 6.28 4.29
C PHE A 229 -19.85 6.59 5.42
N SER A 230 -20.83 5.71 5.63
CA SER A 230 -21.84 5.86 6.69
C SER A 230 -21.38 5.37 8.07
N GLY A 231 -20.13 4.89 8.20
CA GLY A 231 -19.57 4.40 9.47
C GLY A 231 -20.22 3.10 9.96
N GLN A 232 -20.91 2.36 9.09
CA GLN A 232 -21.60 1.12 9.45
C GLN A 232 -20.66 -0.08 9.55
N ILE A 233 -19.43 0.05 9.04
CA ILE A 233 -18.43 -1.01 9.10
C ILE A 233 -18.00 -1.24 10.55
N GLY A 234 -18.09 -2.49 10.99
CA GLY A 234 -17.41 -2.99 12.17
C GLY A 234 -16.46 -4.11 11.75
N THR A 235 -15.25 -4.09 12.27
CA THR A 235 -14.30 -5.20 12.06
C THR A 235 -14.75 -6.39 12.89
N PHE A 236 -14.45 -7.62 12.45
CA PHE A 236 -14.81 -8.82 13.21
C PHE A 236 -14.45 -8.69 14.71
N PRO A 237 -15.37 -8.98 15.65
CA PRO A 237 -16.72 -9.56 15.49
C PRO A 237 -17.86 -8.52 15.42
N LYS A 238 -17.62 -7.36 14.81
CA LYS A 238 -18.53 -6.19 14.65
C LYS A 238 -18.82 -5.42 15.94
N THR A 239 -17.85 -5.39 16.85
CA THR A 239 -17.96 -4.67 18.15
C THR A 239 -17.50 -3.22 18.08
N ASP A 240 -16.94 -2.78 16.96
CA ASP A 240 -16.37 -1.44 16.77
C ASP A 240 -16.97 -0.70 15.56
N ALA A 241 -18.25 -0.96 15.27
CA ALA A 241 -18.99 -0.18 14.29
C ALA A 241 -19.05 1.31 14.70
N GLY A 242 -18.92 2.21 13.73
CA GLY A 242 -18.89 3.67 13.94
C GLY A 242 -17.52 4.22 14.36
N ARG A 243 -16.52 3.36 14.58
CA ARG A 243 -15.17 3.79 14.98
C ARG A 243 -14.31 4.30 13.83
N TYR A 244 -14.51 3.74 12.64
CA TYR A 244 -13.68 4.02 11.47
C TYR A 244 -14.43 4.94 10.50
N GLY A 245 -13.81 6.06 10.15
CA GLY A 245 -14.32 6.99 9.15
C GLY A 245 -13.51 6.86 7.86
N PHE A 246 -14.19 6.76 6.72
CA PHE A 246 -13.58 6.66 5.41
C PHE A 246 -13.98 7.84 4.52
N CYS A 247 -13.09 8.19 3.59
CA CYS A 247 -13.33 9.17 2.55
C CYS A 247 -12.86 8.65 1.18
N GLY A 248 -13.29 9.28 0.08
CA GLY A 248 -12.83 8.91 -1.26
C GLY A 248 -11.41 9.42 -1.54
N GLY A 249 -10.70 8.77 -2.47
CA GLY A 249 -9.34 9.16 -2.90
C GLY A 249 -9.24 10.46 -3.71
N GLY A 250 -10.32 11.24 -3.80
CA GLY A 250 -10.39 12.49 -4.54
C GLY A 250 -10.58 12.31 -6.04
N MET A 251 -10.63 13.42 -6.77
CA MET A 251 -10.90 13.44 -8.22
C MET A 251 -9.84 12.70 -9.04
N SER A 252 -8.60 12.70 -8.55
CA SER A 252 -7.47 12.04 -9.21
C SER A 252 -7.48 10.51 -9.01
N ASN A 253 -8.12 10.02 -7.95
CA ASN A 253 -8.17 8.59 -7.61
C ASN A 253 -9.57 8.19 -7.10
N PRO A 254 -10.61 8.29 -7.96
CA PRO A 254 -12.00 8.07 -7.54
C PRO A 254 -12.30 6.62 -7.15
N ALA A 255 -11.47 5.67 -7.60
CA ALA A 255 -11.58 4.25 -7.26
C ALA A 255 -10.78 3.85 -6.01
N MET A 256 -10.42 4.82 -5.16
CA MET A 256 -9.72 4.57 -3.90
C MET A 256 -10.62 4.93 -2.73
N LEU A 257 -10.70 4.03 -1.75
CA LEU A 257 -11.30 4.27 -0.44
C LEU A 257 -10.17 4.52 0.56
N CYS A 258 -10.22 5.66 1.26
CA CYS A 258 -9.17 6.10 2.19
C CYS A 258 -9.66 6.03 3.63
N LEU A 259 -8.83 5.51 4.55
CA LEU A 259 -9.08 5.68 5.99
C LEU A 259 -8.81 7.12 6.40
N GLU A 260 -9.82 7.79 6.94
CA GLU A 260 -9.74 9.19 7.35
C GLU A 260 -9.58 9.34 8.86
N THR A 261 -10.42 8.66 9.64
CA THR A 261 -10.44 8.79 11.10
C THR A 261 -10.54 7.45 11.82
N ILE A 262 -9.97 7.39 13.02
CA ILE A 262 -10.22 6.34 14.00
C ILE A 262 -10.70 7.03 15.29
N ASP A 263 -11.84 6.62 15.82
CA ASP A 263 -12.48 7.23 17.00
C ASP A 263 -12.72 8.75 16.83
N GLY A 264 -12.96 9.18 15.58
CA GLY A 264 -13.16 10.60 15.21
C GLY A 264 -11.87 11.42 15.08
N GLU A 265 -10.72 10.85 15.42
CA GLU A 265 -9.41 11.51 15.28
C GLU A 265 -8.78 11.19 13.93
N MET A 266 -8.16 12.19 13.31
CA MET A 266 -7.52 12.03 11.99
C MET A 266 -6.40 10.98 12.02
N PHE A 267 -6.53 9.95 11.20
CA PHE A 267 -5.52 8.93 11.00
C PHE A 267 -4.74 9.23 9.71
N SER A 268 -3.78 10.14 9.81
CA SER A 268 -2.95 10.54 8.68
C SER A 268 -1.51 10.81 9.09
N PHE A 269 -0.60 10.76 8.12
CA PHE A 269 0.83 10.95 8.33
C PHE A 269 1.44 11.89 7.27
N SER A 270 2.56 12.53 7.62
CA SER A 270 3.18 13.58 6.80
C SER A 270 3.90 13.04 5.57
N SER A 271 4.41 11.81 5.62
CA SER A 271 5.09 11.17 4.50
C SER A 271 5.18 9.66 4.70
N ARG A 272 5.47 8.93 3.61
CA ARG A 272 5.68 7.47 3.69
C ARG A 272 6.84 7.08 4.61
N GLY A 273 7.86 7.92 4.72
CA GLY A 273 8.99 7.70 5.65
C GLY A 273 8.61 7.94 7.11
N ASP A 274 7.64 8.82 7.36
CA ASP A 274 7.12 9.10 8.71
C ASP A 274 6.11 8.05 9.17
N PHE A 275 5.55 7.27 8.25
CA PHE A 275 4.48 6.32 8.57
C PHE A 275 4.92 5.28 9.61
N GLY A 276 6.13 4.71 9.48
CA GLY A 276 6.66 3.77 10.47
C GLY A 276 6.84 4.40 11.85
N ARG A 277 7.33 5.65 11.90
CA ARG A 277 7.47 6.40 13.15
C ARG A 277 6.12 6.72 13.79
N PHE A 278 5.13 7.06 12.97
CA PHE A 278 3.76 7.29 13.41
C PHE A 278 3.17 6.01 14.05
N LEU A 279 3.32 4.86 13.40
CA LEU A 279 2.88 3.57 13.95
C LEU A 279 3.65 3.20 15.23
N ASP A 280 4.97 3.41 15.26
CA ASP A 280 5.79 3.14 16.45
C ASP A 280 5.36 3.94 17.68
N GLN A 281 4.73 5.10 17.50
CA GLN A 281 4.20 5.93 18.59
C GLN A 281 2.83 5.46 19.11
N LEU A 282 2.11 4.63 18.36
CA LEU A 282 0.80 4.13 18.78
C LEU A 282 0.92 3.03 19.84
N PRO A 283 0.05 3.00 20.87
CA PRO A 283 0.06 1.92 21.85
C PRO A 283 -0.36 0.58 21.24
N ASP A 284 0.02 -0.54 21.85
CA ASP A 284 -0.26 -1.89 21.32
C ASP A 284 -1.73 -2.16 20.98
N PRO A 285 -2.73 -1.74 21.79
CA PRO A 285 -4.13 -1.88 21.41
C PRO A 285 -4.48 -1.15 20.11
N ALA A 286 -3.90 0.04 19.88
CA ALA A 286 -4.15 0.80 18.65
C ALA A 286 -3.49 0.12 17.44
N ILE A 287 -2.26 -0.40 17.58
CA ILE A 287 -1.62 -1.20 16.52
C ILE A 287 -2.41 -2.44 16.17
N ARG A 288 -2.88 -3.18 17.18
CA ARG A 288 -3.74 -4.35 17.00
C ARG A 288 -5.03 -3.98 16.25
N ASP A 289 -5.66 -2.87 16.62
CA ASP A 289 -6.94 -2.46 16.03
C ASP A 289 -6.77 -1.99 14.58
N VAL A 290 -5.71 -1.24 14.26
CA VAL A 290 -5.36 -0.88 12.88
C VAL A 290 -5.04 -2.13 12.06
N TRP A 291 -4.25 -3.06 12.61
CA TRP A 291 -3.92 -4.30 11.91
C TRP A 291 -5.16 -5.16 11.65
N LYS A 292 -6.05 -5.28 12.65
CA LYS A 292 -7.34 -5.97 12.50
C LYS A 292 -8.21 -5.30 11.43
N LEU A 293 -8.26 -3.97 11.41
CA LEU A 293 -8.98 -3.21 10.38
C LEU A 293 -8.45 -3.55 8.98
N VAL A 294 -7.13 -3.47 8.79
CA VAL A 294 -6.49 -3.81 7.51
C VAL A 294 -6.86 -5.22 7.08
N GLN A 295 -6.71 -6.23 7.95
CA GLN A 295 -7.04 -7.62 7.62
C GLN A 295 -8.51 -7.85 7.24
N VAL A 296 -9.44 -7.14 7.90
CA VAL A 296 -10.88 -7.26 7.59
C VAL A 296 -11.21 -6.54 6.30
N VAL A 297 -10.75 -5.30 6.13
CA VAL A 297 -11.06 -4.49 4.95
C VAL A 297 -10.36 -5.03 3.71
N ASP A 298 -9.14 -5.57 3.82
CA ASP A 298 -8.45 -6.27 2.71
C ASP A 298 -9.24 -7.47 2.22
N HIS A 299 -9.91 -8.19 3.13
CA HIS A 299 -10.78 -9.30 2.77
C HIS A 299 -12.07 -8.80 2.11
N ASP A 300 -12.80 -7.92 2.81
CA ASP A 300 -14.11 -7.40 2.37
C ASP A 300 -14.02 -6.62 1.04
N LEU A 301 -12.89 -5.93 0.80
CA LEU A 301 -12.61 -5.16 -0.41
C LEU A 301 -11.61 -5.85 -1.34
N SER A 302 -11.40 -7.15 -1.19
CA SER A 302 -10.59 -7.90 -2.15
C SER A 302 -11.21 -7.79 -3.55
N THR A 303 -10.39 -7.80 -4.60
CA THR A 303 -10.89 -7.74 -5.99
C THR A 303 -11.92 -8.84 -6.25
N GLU A 304 -11.76 -10.02 -5.65
CA GLU A 304 -12.69 -11.14 -5.76
C GLU A 304 -14.05 -10.85 -5.11
N GLU A 305 -14.07 -10.40 -3.85
CA GLU A 305 -15.31 -10.06 -3.14
C GLU A 305 -16.05 -8.91 -3.81
N ILE A 306 -15.36 -7.81 -4.12
CA ILE A 306 -15.95 -6.66 -4.84
C ILE A 306 -16.50 -7.12 -6.19
N SER A 307 -15.74 -7.90 -6.95
CA SER A 307 -16.20 -8.41 -8.26
C SER A 307 -17.45 -9.27 -8.14
N THR A 308 -17.54 -10.08 -7.09
CA THR A 308 -18.67 -10.97 -6.85
C THR A 308 -19.92 -10.16 -6.48
N LEU A 309 -19.79 -9.23 -5.54
CA LEU A 309 -20.88 -8.33 -5.15
C LEU A 309 -21.34 -7.45 -6.33
N PHE A 310 -20.38 -6.94 -7.11
CA PHE A 310 -20.66 -6.15 -8.31
C PHE A 310 -21.46 -6.95 -9.34
N LYS A 311 -21.03 -8.19 -9.66
CA LYS A 311 -21.76 -9.11 -10.56
C LYS A 311 -23.16 -9.41 -10.06
N HIS A 312 -23.31 -9.67 -8.76
CA HIS A 312 -24.62 -9.94 -8.15
C HIS A 312 -25.55 -8.75 -8.34
N ARG A 313 -25.07 -7.53 -8.06
CA ARG A 313 -25.88 -6.33 -8.20
C ARG A 313 -26.31 -6.06 -9.64
N ILE A 314 -25.43 -6.31 -10.61
CA ILE A 314 -25.79 -6.23 -12.02
C ILE A 314 -26.90 -7.22 -12.37
N ALA A 315 -26.83 -8.46 -11.86
CA ALA A 315 -27.87 -9.46 -12.11
C ALA A 315 -29.23 -9.02 -11.55
N GLU A 316 -29.26 -8.44 -10.35
CA GLU A 316 -30.49 -7.88 -9.76
C GLU A 316 -31.05 -6.73 -10.59
N MET A 317 -30.21 -5.75 -10.95
CA MET A 317 -30.64 -4.60 -11.77
C MET A 317 -31.14 -5.03 -13.15
N LYS A 318 -30.52 -6.05 -13.74
CA LYS A 318 -30.98 -6.64 -14.99
C LYS A 318 -32.37 -7.25 -14.85
N GLU A 319 -32.60 -8.02 -13.79
CA GLU A 319 -33.90 -8.64 -13.53
C GLU A 319 -34.98 -7.57 -13.30
N GLU A 320 -34.67 -6.50 -12.56
CA GLU A 320 -35.56 -5.36 -12.33
C GLU A 320 -35.91 -4.62 -13.63
N PHE A 321 -34.91 -4.41 -14.49
CA PHE A 321 -35.09 -3.80 -15.81
C PHE A 321 -35.98 -4.65 -16.71
N GLU A 322 -35.72 -5.96 -16.80
CA GLU A 322 -36.49 -6.90 -17.61
C GLU A 322 -37.94 -6.99 -17.12
N ARG A 323 -38.17 -7.09 -15.80
CA ARG A 323 -39.51 -7.05 -15.20
C ARG A 323 -40.26 -5.76 -15.53
N SER A 324 -39.59 -4.61 -15.44
CA SER A 324 -40.21 -3.29 -15.70
C SER A 324 -40.57 -3.11 -17.17
N ARG A 325 -39.71 -3.58 -18.08
CA ARG A 325 -39.96 -3.57 -19.54
C ARG A 325 -41.16 -4.45 -19.89
N ASP A 326 -41.21 -5.66 -19.36
CA ASP A 326 -42.28 -6.62 -19.70
C ASP A 326 -43.64 -6.14 -19.17
N ALA A 327 -43.68 -5.56 -17.96
CA ALA A 327 -44.88 -4.91 -17.43
C ALA A 327 -45.36 -3.72 -18.29
N SER A 328 -44.43 -2.94 -18.85
CA SER A 328 -44.76 -1.82 -19.75
C SER A 328 -45.31 -2.31 -21.10
N LEU A 329 -44.86 -3.46 -21.60
CA LEU A 329 -45.36 -4.06 -22.83
C LEU A 329 -46.78 -4.61 -22.64
N ASP A 330 -47.08 -5.22 -21.50
CA ASP A 330 -48.41 -5.73 -21.16
C ASP A 330 -49.47 -4.63 -21.01
N LEU A 331 -49.09 -3.46 -20.48
CA LEU A 331 -49.96 -2.27 -20.40
C LEU A 331 -50.34 -1.71 -21.78
N HIS A 332 -49.48 -1.87 -22.79
CA HIS A 332 -49.74 -1.41 -24.16
C HIS A 332 -50.50 -2.42 -25.02
N LEU A 333 -50.67 -3.67 -24.54
CA LEU A 333 -51.39 -4.75 -25.23
C LEU A 333 -52.80 -5.01 -24.67
N SER A 334 -53.21 -4.30 -23.60
CA SER A 334 -54.57 -4.37 -23.06
C SER A 334 -55.56 -3.61 -23.98
N PRO A 335 -56.56 -4.28 -24.59
CA PRO A 335 -57.57 -3.61 -25.40
C PRO A 335 -58.54 -2.83 -24.50
N VAL A 336 -58.90 -1.61 -24.90
CA VAL A 336 -60.08 -0.88 -24.38
C VAL A 336 -61.36 -1.52 -24.92
#